data_AF-A0A3M1F5B3-F1
#
_entry.id   AF-A0A3M1F5B3-F1
#
_cell.length_a   1.000
_cell.length_b   1.000
_cell.length_c   1.000
_cell.angle_alpha   90.00
_cell.angle_beta   90.00
_cell.angle_gamma   90.00
#
_symmetry.space_group_name_H-M   'P 1'
#
loop_
_entity.id
_entity.type
_entity.pdbx_description
1 polymer ?
#
loop_
_entity_poly.entity_id
_entity_poly.type
_entity_poly.pdbx_seq_one_letter_code
_entity_poly.pdbx_strand_id
1 'polypeptide(L)'
;MKRLGPTRTTVAAVAGLLWAVSFGAVRDFVWADLREGMISLRGLSATVRGLVLLGFGLLAAMLGSMLLSDVWRAWMPLLPAVNGVVGRGSLLPIGLLPATLFVLSVAWAFFLAGALHSHWAIRVGVLLVYLLSTGLWLLTLIFSVQSSLSSLAGPMLLLALVGLLFVLLLFALSIRWRPSAGLTFVLLFCGIALTHVLAQAQDVQEWRALGMPVMLAKLSVSLVLLQMLAIPLLLMIGVDIAGFTQQASTWVVQIVVQRLPGWGIWVVLLGVLGWRLQGVAMEAVDHFRGGVSLAAVQPYLGAAGVLGWSLLLTVLARWRDSGGDNRLSGPGIEAAVDQYAGYVVVAVAVVQMVAVQMVAVNFGDWDTVFLTGGVALGLALLLILRGRSNLGLYLGLVGALHLWSALTEPDGLLGALHWDAAEMVDFWWVVFCVGVGLAWTVRGVWDRGRAARLLFLLLATALLRQVDFIEDPFSPFLAFAGIGFVAFGVAWDALTIGSWANVSTPALPRTGRIFLYLGYVLLTVTVVNWAVASHDLRTIGFFTGDFAVVGFTRFGLPFLYALFVLTGMGDEEWEA
;
A
#
# COMPACT_ATOMS: atom_id res chain seq x y z
N MET A 1 -42.34 38.15 6.18
CA MET A 1 -42.08 36.83 5.56
C MET A 1 -41.48 35.90 6.62
N LYS A 2 -42.27 34.97 7.19
CA LYS A 2 -41.77 33.95 8.13
C LYS A 2 -41.07 32.86 7.31
N ARG A 3 -39.77 32.68 7.50
CA ARG A 3 -39.04 31.53 6.95
C ARG A 3 -39.65 30.26 7.54
N LEU A 4 -40.38 29.50 6.74
CA LEU A 4 -40.83 28.16 7.11
C LEU A 4 -39.58 27.29 7.21
N GLY A 5 -39.13 27.04 8.43
CA GLY A 5 -38.06 26.08 8.69
C GLY A 5 -38.51 24.66 8.36
N PRO A 6 -37.59 23.76 8.00
CA PRO A 6 -37.90 22.36 7.72
C PRO A 6 -38.61 21.74 8.93
N THR A 7 -39.74 21.07 8.69
CA THR A 7 -40.48 20.39 9.75
C THR A 7 -39.69 19.19 10.26
N ARG A 8 -39.87 18.85 11.56
CA ARG A 8 -39.17 17.70 12.20
C ARG A 8 -39.33 16.40 11.42
N THR A 9 -40.46 16.22 10.74
CA THR A 9 -40.73 15.08 9.86
C THR A 9 -39.84 15.05 8.63
N THR A 10 -39.53 16.20 8.01
CA THR A 10 -38.60 16.28 6.88
C THR A 10 -37.17 15.98 7.32
N VAL A 11 -36.75 16.48 8.48
CA VAL A 11 -35.41 16.19 9.04
C VAL A 11 -35.28 14.71 9.39
N ALA A 12 -36.30 14.10 10.01
CA ALA A 12 -36.31 12.68 10.33
C ALA A 12 -36.38 11.79 9.07
N ALA A 13 -37.10 12.21 8.04
CA ALA A 13 -37.15 11.49 6.75
C ALA A 13 -35.82 11.58 6.00
N VAL A 14 -35.15 12.74 6.02
CA VAL A 14 -33.81 12.89 5.44
C VAL A 14 -32.78 12.09 6.23
N ALA A 15 -32.80 12.14 7.56
CA ALA A 15 -31.91 11.35 8.41
C ALA A 15 -32.17 9.84 8.26
N GLY A 16 -33.43 9.42 8.16
CA GLY A 16 -33.81 8.02 7.93
C GLY A 16 -33.42 7.53 6.53
N LEU A 17 -33.56 8.38 5.51
CA LEU A 17 -33.07 8.11 4.16
C LEU A 17 -31.54 8.00 4.17
N LEU A 18 -30.83 8.96 4.76
CA LEU A 18 -29.37 8.94 4.89
C LEU A 18 -28.91 7.69 5.64
N TRP A 19 -29.54 7.33 6.77
CA TRP A 19 -29.21 6.13 7.52
C TRP A 19 -29.48 4.84 6.75
N ALA A 20 -30.65 4.71 6.11
CA ALA A 20 -31.01 3.52 5.33
C ALA A 20 -30.11 3.36 4.10
N VAL A 21 -29.73 4.48 3.49
CA VAL A 21 -28.78 4.51 2.37
C VAL A 21 -27.37 4.15 2.85
N SER A 22 -26.88 4.77 3.93
CA SER A 22 -25.53 4.52 4.45
C SER A 22 -25.37 3.11 5.02
N PHE A 23 -26.27 2.65 5.89
CA PHE A 23 -26.16 1.34 6.54
C PHE A 23 -26.50 0.18 5.59
N GLY A 24 -27.50 0.38 4.71
CA GLY A 24 -27.83 -0.57 3.66
C GLY A 24 -26.69 -0.74 2.66
N ALA A 25 -26.05 0.37 2.24
CA ALA A 25 -24.91 0.33 1.34
C ALA A 25 -23.68 -0.32 1.99
N VAL A 26 -23.35 0.03 3.23
CA VAL A 26 -22.24 -0.60 3.96
C VAL A 26 -22.47 -2.10 4.11
N ARG A 27 -23.68 -2.53 4.48
CA ARG A 27 -23.97 -3.96 4.62
C ARG A 27 -23.93 -4.69 3.27
N ASP A 28 -24.60 -4.17 2.24
CA ASP A 28 -24.82 -4.94 1.01
C ASP A 28 -23.58 -4.95 0.11
N PHE A 29 -22.81 -3.86 0.06
CA PHE A 29 -21.61 -3.76 -0.78
C PHE A 29 -20.35 -4.25 -0.06
N VAL A 30 -20.07 -3.76 1.17
CA VAL A 30 -18.82 -4.11 1.88
C VAL A 30 -18.82 -5.58 2.31
N TRP A 31 -19.95 -6.12 2.77
CA TRP A 31 -20.01 -7.51 3.22
C TRP A 31 -19.94 -8.52 2.07
N ALA A 32 -20.49 -8.19 0.91
CA ALA A 32 -20.43 -9.07 -0.27
C ALA A 32 -18.98 -9.21 -0.74
N ASP A 33 -18.26 -8.10 -0.87
CA ASP A 33 -16.85 -8.09 -1.27
C ASP A 33 -15.95 -8.79 -0.25
N LEU A 34 -16.18 -8.55 1.05
CA LEU A 34 -15.46 -9.25 2.12
C LEU A 34 -15.68 -10.77 2.05
N ARG A 35 -16.89 -11.22 1.71
CA ARG A 35 -17.20 -12.64 1.63
C ARG A 35 -16.47 -13.34 0.48
N GLU A 36 -16.34 -12.66 -0.66
CA GLU A 36 -15.62 -13.17 -1.83
C GLU A 36 -14.10 -13.09 -1.64
N GLY A 37 -13.62 -12.11 -0.87
CA GLY A 37 -12.23 -11.87 -0.56
C GLY A 37 -11.59 -12.74 0.53
N MET A 38 -12.32 -13.57 1.28
CA MET A 38 -11.72 -14.34 2.38
C MET A 38 -10.88 -15.55 1.92
N ILE A 39 -9.79 -15.85 2.66
CA ILE A 39 -9.04 -17.11 2.48
C ILE A 39 -9.93 -18.31 2.85
N SER A 40 -10.20 -19.16 1.88
CA SER A 40 -11.00 -20.37 2.09
C SER A 40 -10.15 -21.46 2.77
N LEU A 41 -10.67 -22.06 3.84
CA LEU A 41 -10.01 -23.17 4.54
C LEU A 41 -10.39 -24.55 3.99
N ARG A 42 -11.27 -24.58 2.98
CA ARG A 42 -11.76 -25.82 2.35
C ARG A 42 -10.63 -26.47 1.55
N GLY A 43 -10.44 -27.78 1.73
CA GLY A 43 -9.40 -28.56 1.04
C GLY A 43 -8.00 -28.49 1.67
N LEU A 44 -7.80 -27.73 2.76
CA LEU A 44 -6.53 -27.74 3.51
C LEU A 44 -6.52 -28.88 4.54
N SER A 45 -5.34 -29.46 4.79
CA SER A 45 -5.17 -30.45 5.87
C SER A 45 -5.39 -29.82 7.25
N ALA A 46 -5.73 -30.64 8.25
CA ALA A 46 -6.00 -30.16 9.61
C ALA A 46 -4.81 -29.37 10.19
N THR A 47 -3.58 -29.85 9.98
CA THR A 47 -2.36 -29.17 10.41
C THR A 47 -2.19 -27.82 9.73
N VAL A 48 -2.37 -27.73 8.41
CA VAL A 48 -2.25 -26.47 7.67
C VAL A 48 -3.34 -25.50 8.11
N ARG A 49 -4.58 -25.97 8.31
CA ARG A 49 -5.67 -25.15 8.82
C ARG A 49 -5.36 -24.58 10.21
N GLY A 50 -4.83 -25.39 11.11
CA GLY A 50 -4.40 -24.96 12.44
C GLY A 50 -3.31 -23.88 12.37
N LEU A 51 -2.34 -24.04 11.47
CA LEU A 51 -1.31 -23.03 11.23
C LEU A 51 -1.87 -21.74 10.64
N VAL A 52 -2.78 -21.81 9.67
CA VAL A 52 -3.44 -20.61 9.12
C VAL A 52 -4.21 -19.86 10.20
N LEU A 53 -4.96 -20.57 11.05
CA LEU A 53 -5.66 -19.99 12.19
C LEU A 53 -4.69 -19.37 13.21
N LEU A 54 -3.55 -20.01 13.47
CA LEU A 54 -2.49 -19.45 14.31
C LEU A 54 -1.93 -18.15 13.71
N GLY A 55 -1.66 -18.12 12.41
CA GLY A 55 -1.16 -16.94 11.71
C GLY A 55 -2.13 -15.76 11.79
N PHE A 56 -3.41 -15.98 11.50
CA PHE A 56 -4.45 -14.95 11.66
C PHE A 56 -4.69 -14.55 13.12
N GLY A 57 -4.60 -15.51 14.05
CA GLY A 57 -4.70 -15.23 15.48
C GLY A 57 -3.56 -14.34 15.98
N LEU A 58 -2.34 -14.59 15.52
CA LEU A 58 -1.18 -13.74 15.80
C LEU A 58 -1.30 -12.37 15.14
N LEU A 59 -1.81 -12.29 13.91
CA LEU A 59 -2.08 -11.03 13.24
C LEU A 59 -3.07 -10.19 14.05
N ALA A 60 -4.20 -10.77 14.46
CA ALA A 60 -5.19 -10.10 15.30
C ALA A 60 -4.61 -9.67 16.67
N ALA A 61 -3.81 -10.53 17.30
CA ALA A 61 -3.13 -10.20 18.56
C ALA A 61 -2.16 -9.02 18.39
N MET A 62 -1.41 -8.97 17.29
CA MET A 62 -0.47 -7.89 17.00
C MET A 62 -1.20 -6.57 16.70
N LEU A 63 -2.27 -6.60 15.91
CA LEU A 63 -3.13 -5.43 15.68
C LEU A 63 -3.74 -4.93 17.01
N GLY A 64 -4.23 -5.84 17.85
CA GLY A 64 -4.70 -5.51 19.19
C GLY A 64 -3.60 -4.88 20.06
N SER A 65 -2.37 -5.38 19.97
CA SER A 65 -1.23 -4.82 20.72
C SER A 65 -0.82 -3.42 20.24
N MET A 66 -0.99 -3.10 18.94
CA MET A 66 -0.78 -1.75 18.41
C MET A 66 -1.78 -0.77 19.03
N LEU A 67 -3.06 -1.15 19.04
CA LEU A 67 -4.15 -0.32 19.59
C LEU A 67 -4.03 -0.14 21.10
N LEU A 68 -3.41 -1.08 21.79
CA LEU A 68 -3.21 -1.07 23.24
C LEU A 68 -1.77 -0.69 23.64
N SER A 69 -0.97 -0.15 22.72
CA SER A 69 0.46 0.11 22.94
C SER A 69 0.74 0.98 24.16
N ASP A 70 -0.08 2.00 24.43
CA ASP A 70 0.04 2.83 25.63
C ASP A 70 -0.21 2.06 26.93
N VAL A 71 -1.09 1.05 26.91
CA VAL A 71 -1.35 0.19 28.07
C VAL A 71 -0.10 -0.64 28.40
N TRP A 72 0.55 -1.21 27.39
CA TRP A 72 1.81 -1.93 27.56
C TRP A 72 2.90 -1.03 28.16
N ARG A 73 2.98 0.22 27.70
CA ARG A 73 3.94 1.20 28.21
C ARG A 73 3.65 1.63 29.63
N ALA A 74 2.38 1.71 30.02
CA ALA A 74 1.99 2.05 31.37
C ALA A 74 2.30 0.92 32.38
N TRP A 75 2.22 -0.34 31.95
CA TRP A 75 2.30 -1.50 32.86
C TRP A 75 3.68 -2.15 32.92
N MET A 76 4.57 -1.85 31.99
CA MET A 76 5.88 -2.52 31.89
C MET A 76 7.05 -1.55 32.07
N PRO A 77 8.17 -2.03 32.63
CA PRO A 77 9.43 -1.28 32.62
C PRO A 77 9.84 -0.92 31.19
N LEU A 78 10.24 0.35 31.02
CA LEU A 78 10.64 0.91 29.74
C LEU A 78 12.16 0.95 29.62
N LEU A 79 12.67 0.57 28.46
CA LEU A 79 14.08 0.64 28.09
C LEU A 79 14.30 1.77 27.08
N PRO A 80 15.35 2.59 27.24
CA PRO A 80 15.72 3.57 26.23
C PRO A 80 16.19 2.87 24.97
N ALA A 81 15.59 3.24 23.84
CA ALA A 81 16.03 2.70 22.56
C ALA A 81 17.36 3.34 22.15
N VAL A 82 18.30 2.52 21.68
CA VAL A 82 19.70 2.93 21.38
C VAL A 82 19.77 3.94 20.23
N ASN A 83 18.77 3.94 19.33
CA ASN A 83 18.69 4.85 18.17
C ASN A 83 17.67 5.98 18.36
N GLY A 84 17.25 6.25 19.61
CA GLY A 84 16.28 7.30 19.88
C GLY A 84 16.81 8.70 19.61
N VAL A 85 15.95 9.57 19.07
CA VAL A 85 16.26 11.00 18.96
C VAL A 85 16.45 11.54 20.38
N VAL A 86 17.65 12.07 20.64
CA VAL A 86 18.02 12.68 21.93
C VAL A 86 16.97 13.74 22.31
N GLY A 87 16.36 13.61 23.48
CA GLY A 87 15.32 14.53 23.98
C GLY A 87 13.87 14.16 23.67
N ARG A 88 13.60 13.13 22.85
CA ARG A 88 12.23 12.61 22.60
C ARG A 88 11.97 11.20 23.13
N GLY A 89 13.01 10.49 23.55
CA GLY A 89 12.93 9.25 24.32
C GLY A 89 12.05 8.17 23.68
N SER A 90 12.53 7.51 22.62
CA SER A 90 11.92 6.24 22.20
C SER A 90 12.16 5.21 23.31
N LEU A 91 11.08 4.76 23.90
CA LEU A 91 11.06 3.93 25.10
C LEU A 91 10.30 2.66 24.77
N LEU A 92 10.95 1.51 24.95
CA LEU A 92 10.38 0.22 24.62
C LEU A 92 10.00 -0.55 25.89
N PRO A 93 8.75 -1.02 26.00
CA PRO A 93 8.35 -2.02 26.99
C PRO A 93 9.23 -3.28 26.93
N ILE A 94 9.83 -3.69 28.05
CA ILE A 94 10.75 -4.84 28.09
C ILE A 94 10.09 -6.15 27.64
N GLY A 95 8.79 -6.33 27.89
CA GLY A 95 8.03 -7.52 27.51
C GLY A 95 7.84 -7.67 26.00
N LEU A 96 8.01 -6.60 25.21
CA LEU A 96 7.92 -6.67 23.76
C LEU A 96 9.11 -7.36 23.12
N LEU A 97 10.31 -7.29 23.72
CA LEU A 97 11.50 -7.93 23.17
C LEU A 97 11.31 -9.43 22.86
N PRO A 98 10.94 -10.28 23.84
CA PRO A 98 10.69 -11.70 23.56
C PRO A 98 9.46 -11.93 22.68
N ALA A 99 8.42 -11.09 22.80
CA ALA A 99 7.22 -11.20 21.98
C ALA A 99 7.52 -10.95 20.49
N THR A 100 8.26 -9.87 20.18
CA THR A 100 8.72 -9.53 18.83
C THR A 100 9.58 -10.63 18.25
N LEU A 101 10.55 -11.17 19.00
CA LEU A 101 11.39 -12.28 18.52
C LEU A 101 10.59 -13.56 18.26
N PHE A 102 9.60 -13.87 19.11
CA PHE A 102 8.71 -15.00 18.90
C PHE A 102 7.91 -14.84 17.61
N VAL A 103 7.23 -13.70 17.43
CA VAL A 103 6.43 -13.44 16.23
C VAL A 103 7.32 -13.42 14.99
N LEU A 104 8.52 -12.83 15.08
CA LEU A 104 9.50 -12.82 14.00
C LEU A 104 9.93 -14.25 13.60
N SER A 105 10.13 -15.13 14.58
CA SER A 105 10.46 -16.55 14.33
C SER A 105 9.33 -17.28 13.62
N VAL A 106 8.08 -17.05 14.06
CA VAL A 106 6.89 -17.62 13.43
C VAL A 106 6.69 -17.08 12.01
N ALA A 107 6.86 -15.77 11.82
CA ALA A 107 6.70 -15.10 10.54
C ALA A 107 7.73 -15.61 9.51
N TRP A 108 9.00 -15.73 9.90
CA TRP A 108 10.02 -16.35 9.06
C TRP A 108 9.73 -17.82 8.75
N ALA A 109 9.22 -18.59 9.72
CA ALA A 109 8.84 -19.98 9.49
C ALA A 109 7.71 -20.11 8.45
N PHE A 110 6.69 -19.25 8.51
CA PHE A 110 5.65 -19.17 7.49
C PHE A 110 6.23 -18.78 6.12
N PHE A 111 7.03 -17.72 6.08
CA PHE A 111 7.57 -17.18 4.84
C PHE A 111 8.48 -18.20 4.13
N LEU A 112 9.39 -18.84 4.86
CA LEU A 112 10.27 -19.87 4.35
C LEU A 112 9.52 -21.16 3.99
N ALA A 113 8.54 -21.60 4.79
CA ALA A 113 7.74 -22.78 4.47
C ALA A 113 6.91 -22.57 3.20
N GLY A 114 6.34 -21.37 3.03
CA GLY A 114 5.63 -20.99 1.81
C GLY A 114 6.56 -20.96 0.60
N ALA A 115 7.74 -20.34 0.74
CA ALA A 115 8.75 -20.29 -0.30
C ALA A 115 9.19 -21.69 -0.74
N LEU A 116 9.42 -22.61 0.21
CA LEU A 116 9.85 -23.98 -0.08
C LEU A 116 8.90 -24.76 -1.00
N HIS A 117 7.61 -24.42 -0.98
CA HIS A 117 6.60 -25.05 -1.83
C HIS A 117 6.34 -24.29 -3.13
N SER A 118 7.06 -23.19 -3.33
CA SER A 118 6.90 -22.26 -4.45
C SER A 118 7.95 -22.49 -5.54
N HIS A 119 7.91 -21.67 -6.59
CA HIS A 119 8.88 -21.63 -7.67
C HIS A 119 10.31 -21.41 -7.13
N TRP A 120 11.32 -21.94 -7.83
CA TRP A 120 12.71 -21.88 -7.38
C TRP A 120 13.23 -20.45 -7.18
N ALA A 121 12.79 -19.51 -8.02
CA ALA A 121 13.17 -18.10 -7.88
C ALA A 121 12.69 -17.50 -6.54
N ILE A 122 11.47 -17.85 -6.11
CA ILE A 122 10.91 -17.41 -4.82
C ILE A 122 11.66 -18.09 -3.67
N ARG A 123 12.00 -19.39 -3.79
CA ARG A 123 12.82 -20.09 -2.80
C ARG A 123 14.15 -19.39 -2.56
N VAL A 124 14.88 -19.13 -3.64
CA VAL A 124 16.19 -18.47 -3.58
C VAL A 124 16.05 -17.06 -3.04
N GLY A 125 15.09 -16.27 -3.56
CA GLY A 125 14.86 -14.91 -3.09
C GLY A 125 14.55 -14.82 -1.60
N VAL A 126 13.55 -15.58 -1.12
CA VAL A 126 13.18 -15.58 0.31
C VAL A 126 14.32 -16.11 1.19
N LEU A 127 15.04 -17.14 0.74
CA LEU A 127 16.20 -17.66 1.46
C LEU A 127 17.30 -16.61 1.56
N LEU A 128 17.61 -15.87 0.49
CA LEU A 128 18.62 -14.81 0.51
C LEU A 128 18.24 -13.69 1.49
N VAL A 129 16.98 -13.24 1.50
CA VAL A 129 16.53 -12.23 2.46
C VAL A 129 16.65 -12.76 3.90
N TYR A 130 16.25 -14.01 4.14
CA TYR A 130 16.42 -14.65 5.46
C TYR A 130 17.90 -14.73 5.88
N LEU A 131 18.79 -15.12 4.96
CA LEU A 131 20.23 -15.21 5.22
C LEU A 131 20.84 -13.83 5.51
N LEU A 132 20.40 -12.79 4.83
CA LEU A 132 20.84 -11.42 5.10
C LEU A 132 20.37 -10.96 6.50
N SER A 133 19.11 -11.22 6.85
CA SER A 133 18.56 -10.89 8.17
C SER A 133 19.25 -11.67 9.29
N THR A 134 19.42 -12.99 9.12
CA THR A 134 20.02 -13.88 10.13
C THR A 134 21.54 -13.71 10.22
N GLY A 135 22.18 -13.40 9.09
CA GLY A 135 23.61 -13.10 9.02
C GLY A 135 24.00 -11.92 9.91
N LEU A 136 23.14 -10.90 10.02
CA LEU A 136 23.32 -9.79 10.96
C LEU A 136 23.41 -10.30 12.41
N TRP A 137 22.48 -11.16 12.82
CA TRP A 137 22.47 -11.76 14.16
C TRP A 137 23.74 -12.57 14.42
N LEU A 138 24.16 -13.40 13.45
CA LEU A 138 25.35 -14.24 13.57
C LEU A 138 26.66 -13.44 13.57
N LEU A 139 26.76 -12.39 12.75
CA LEU A 139 27.95 -11.55 12.67
C LEU A 139 28.24 -10.89 14.02
N THR A 140 27.20 -10.45 14.73
CA THR A 140 27.38 -9.93 16.08
C THR A 140 27.84 -11.00 17.07
N LEU A 141 27.29 -12.23 17.00
CA LEU A 141 27.77 -13.35 17.83
C LEU A 141 29.25 -13.66 17.57
N ILE A 142 29.71 -13.57 16.31
CA ILE A 142 31.12 -13.76 15.95
C ILE A 142 32.01 -12.68 16.61
N PHE A 143 31.62 -11.40 16.51
CA PHE A 143 32.34 -10.30 17.17
C PHE A 143 32.35 -10.46 18.70
N SER A 144 31.26 -10.93 19.28
CA SER A 144 31.16 -11.22 20.71
C SER A 144 32.09 -12.35 21.15
N VAL A 145 32.23 -13.43 20.37
CA VAL A 145 33.18 -14.51 20.66
C VAL A 145 34.62 -14.01 20.61
N GLN A 146 34.95 -13.08 19.71
CA GLN A 146 36.29 -12.50 19.64
C GLN A 146 36.63 -11.58 20.81
N SER A 147 35.61 -10.96 21.41
CA SER A 147 35.77 -9.95 22.47
C SER A 147 35.47 -10.47 23.88
N SER A 148 34.81 -11.63 24.01
CA SER A 148 34.36 -12.16 25.30
C SER A 148 35.35 -13.12 25.95
N LEU A 149 35.50 -12.99 27.27
CA LEU A 149 36.22 -13.91 28.16
C LEU A 149 35.37 -15.12 28.62
N SER A 150 34.08 -15.19 28.24
CA SER A 150 33.17 -16.23 28.71
C SER A 150 33.33 -17.55 27.93
N SER A 151 33.49 -18.67 28.62
CA SER A 151 33.61 -20.01 28.02
C SER A 151 32.37 -20.50 27.26
N LEU A 152 31.21 -19.84 27.43
CA LEU A 152 29.92 -20.26 26.84
C LEU A 152 29.61 -19.63 25.47
N ALA A 153 30.28 -18.52 25.10
CA ALA A 153 29.99 -17.81 23.85
C ALA A 153 30.27 -18.67 22.61
N GLY A 154 31.39 -19.42 22.61
CA GLY A 154 31.75 -20.33 21.52
C GLY A 154 30.71 -21.43 21.28
N PRO A 155 30.32 -22.23 22.31
CA PRO A 155 29.25 -23.20 22.19
C PRO A 155 27.91 -22.63 21.71
N MET A 156 27.51 -21.45 22.19
CA MET A 156 26.26 -20.80 21.77
C MET A 156 26.29 -20.41 20.29
N LEU A 157 27.42 -19.86 19.81
CA LEU A 157 27.61 -19.57 18.38
C LEU A 157 27.53 -20.85 17.53
N LEU A 158 28.16 -21.94 17.96
CA LEU A 158 28.09 -23.22 17.25
C LEU A 158 26.66 -23.75 17.14
N LEU A 159 25.87 -23.71 18.22
CA LEU A 159 24.46 -24.13 18.16
C LEU A 159 23.61 -23.20 17.28
N ALA A 160 23.87 -21.88 17.30
CA ALA A 160 23.18 -20.94 16.42
C ALA A 160 23.50 -21.22 14.94
N LEU A 161 24.76 -21.52 14.62
CA LEU A 161 25.18 -21.95 13.28
C LEU A 161 24.53 -23.28 12.87
N VAL A 162 24.34 -24.22 13.81
CA VAL A 162 23.58 -25.46 13.56
C VAL A 162 22.13 -25.15 13.19
N GLY A 163 21.48 -24.19 13.87
CA GLY A 163 20.14 -23.72 13.52
C GLY A 163 20.07 -23.16 12.09
N LEU A 164 21.03 -22.33 11.70
CA LEU A 164 21.13 -21.79 10.33
C LEU A 164 21.38 -22.90 9.29
N LEU A 165 22.38 -23.75 9.53
CA LEU A 165 22.72 -24.86 8.65
C LEU A 165 21.54 -25.82 8.49
N PHE A 166 20.75 -26.03 9.55
CA PHE A 166 19.54 -26.83 9.48
C PHE A 166 18.50 -26.26 8.51
N VAL A 167 18.28 -24.94 8.51
CA VAL A 167 17.40 -24.28 7.53
C VAL A 167 17.93 -24.45 6.10
N LEU A 168 19.23 -24.24 5.89
CA LEU A 168 19.88 -24.43 4.58
C LEU A 168 19.76 -25.87 4.07
N LEU A 169 20.00 -26.84 4.95
CA LEU A 169 19.88 -28.26 4.64
C LEU A 169 18.44 -28.64 4.31
N LEU A 170 17.44 -28.11 5.02
CA LEU A 170 16.04 -28.31 4.66
C LEU A 170 15.74 -27.78 3.26
N PHE A 171 16.25 -26.61 2.89
CA PHE A 171 16.11 -26.08 1.52
C PHE A 171 16.77 -26.97 0.48
N ALA A 172 18.00 -27.43 0.73
CA ALA A 172 18.72 -28.32 -0.18
C ALA A 172 18.02 -29.68 -0.33
N LEU A 173 17.60 -30.29 0.79
CA LEU A 173 16.90 -31.57 0.81
C LEU A 173 15.50 -31.46 0.20
N SER A 174 14.84 -30.31 0.32
CA SER A 174 13.48 -30.09 -0.21
C SER A 174 13.38 -30.19 -1.73
N ILE A 175 14.52 -30.09 -2.42
CA ILE A 175 14.61 -30.25 -3.87
C ILE A 175 14.23 -31.69 -4.25
N ARG A 176 14.61 -32.67 -3.42
CA ARG A 176 14.31 -34.10 -3.63
C ARG A 176 13.16 -34.60 -2.77
N TRP A 177 13.11 -34.18 -1.51
CA TRP A 177 12.07 -34.56 -0.57
C TRP A 177 11.00 -33.46 -0.53
N ARG A 178 9.73 -33.77 -0.77
CA ARG A 178 8.64 -32.78 -0.65
C ARG A 178 7.85 -33.05 0.64
N PRO A 179 8.37 -32.66 1.82
CA PRO A 179 7.64 -32.80 3.07
C PRO A 179 6.31 -32.06 3.03
N SER A 180 5.37 -32.43 3.90
CA SER A 180 4.11 -31.70 4.02
C SER A 180 4.38 -30.29 4.57
N ALA A 181 3.64 -29.29 4.09
CA ALA A 181 3.82 -27.90 4.49
C ALA A 181 3.78 -27.68 6.01
N GLY A 182 2.94 -28.44 6.73
CA GLY A 182 2.86 -28.38 8.18
C GLY A 182 4.14 -28.86 8.87
N LEU A 183 4.71 -30.00 8.43
CA LEU A 183 5.97 -30.50 8.96
C LEU A 183 7.12 -29.54 8.65
N THR A 184 7.18 -29.04 7.41
CA THR A 184 8.16 -28.04 6.98
C THR A 184 8.15 -26.81 7.89
N PHE A 185 6.96 -26.26 8.17
CA PHE A 185 6.81 -25.11 9.06
C PHE A 185 7.38 -25.40 10.45
N VAL A 186 7.03 -26.54 11.06
CA VAL A 186 7.50 -26.90 12.41
C VAL A 186 9.02 -27.02 12.45
N LEU A 187 9.60 -27.70 11.47
CA LEU A 187 11.06 -27.87 11.40
C LEU A 187 11.76 -26.51 11.22
N LEU A 188 11.29 -25.68 10.29
CA LEU A 188 11.84 -24.34 10.08
C LEU A 188 11.71 -23.48 11.34
N PHE A 189 10.54 -23.47 11.98
CA PHE A 189 10.31 -22.74 13.23
C PHE A 189 11.30 -23.17 14.31
N CYS A 190 11.53 -24.46 14.50
CA CYS A 190 12.51 -24.94 15.49
C CYS A 190 13.93 -24.44 15.20
N GLY A 191 14.39 -24.47 13.94
CA GLY A 191 15.73 -23.98 13.57
C GLY A 191 15.89 -22.48 13.77
N ILE A 192 14.88 -21.70 13.35
CA ILE A 192 14.87 -20.23 13.46
C ILE A 192 14.78 -19.83 14.94
N ALA A 193 13.83 -20.40 15.68
CA ALA A 193 13.63 -20.11 17.10
C ALA A 193 14.87 -20.47 17.92
N LEU A 194 15.54 -21.60 17.64
CA LEU A 194 16.81 -21.95 18.29
C LEU A 194 17.86 -20.86 18.07
N THR A 195 17.98 -20.37 16.84
CA THR A 195 18.94 -19.32 16.47
C THR A 195 18.64 -18.01 17.23
N HIS A 196 17.38 -17.57 17.24
CA HIS A 196 16.97 -16.35 17.93
C HIS A 196 17.09 -16.46 19.46
N VAL A 197 16.70 -17.58 20.06
CA VAL A 197 16.79 -17.79 21.52
C VAL A 197 18.23 -17.78 21.98
N LEU A 198 19.15 -18.41 21.24
CA LEU A 198 20.57 -18.41 21.58
C LEU A 198 21.19 -17.02 21.42
N ALA A 199 20.86 -16.31 20.34
CA ALA A 199 21.29 -14.93 20.15
C ALA A 199 20.78 -14.03 21.30
N GLN A 200 19.51 -14.14 21.66
CA GLN A 200 18.91 -13.40 22.77
C GLN A 200 19.59 -13.73 24.11
N ALA A 201 19.84 -15.01 24.40
CA ALA A 201 20.48 -15.43 25.64
C ALA A 201 21.89 -14.87 25.77
N GLN A 202 22.66 -14.85 24.67
CA GLN A 202 23.97 -14.25 24.62
C GLN A 202 23.91 -12.73 24.81
N ASP A 203 22.98 -12.05 24.14
CA ASP A 203 22.84 -10.59 24.27
C ASP A 203 22.46 -10.17 25.69
N VAL A 204 21.66 -10.98 26.40
CA VAL A 204 21.34 -10.74 27.82
C VAL A 204 22.59 -10.86 28.70
N GLN A 205 23.49 -11.80 28.40
CA GLN A 205 24.77 -11.91 29.12
C GLN A 205 25.67 -10.70 28.85
N GLU A 206 25.77 -10.27 27.59
CA GLU A 206 26.52 -9.07 27.20
C GLU A 206 25.97 -7.81 27.84
N TRP A 207 24.65 -7.67 27.89
CA TRP A 207 24.02 -6.54 28.56
C TRP A 207 24.38 -6.53 30.05
N ARG A 208 24.33 -7.67 30.74
CA ARG A 208 24.77 -7.75 32.14
C ARG A 208 26.24 -7.38 32.33
N ALA A 209 27.10 -7.72 31.37
CA ALA A 209 28.53 -7.43 31.43
C ALA A 209 28.88 -5.97 31.12
N LEU A 210 28.23 -5.38 30.11
CA LEU A 210 28.55 -4.05 29.57
C LEU A 210 27.65 -2.93 30.12
N GLY A 211 26.53 -3.28 30.77
CA GLY A 211 25.51 -2.32 31.20
C GLY A 211 24.70 -1.70 30.06
N MET A 212 24.93 -2.12 28.80
CA MET A 212 24.26 -1.59 27.61
C MET A 212 23.32 -2.63 26.96
N PRO A 213 22.09 -2.26 26.57
CA PRO A 213 21.12 -3.17 25.97
C PRO A 213 21.41 -3.43 24.47
N VAL A 214 22.51 -4.13 24.17
CA VAL A 214 22.97 -4.39 22.78
C VAL A 214 21.90 -5.11 21.94
N MET A 215 21.13 -6.02 22.56
CA MET A 215 20.00 -6.72 21.94
C MET A 215 19.03 -5.77 21.23
N LEU A 216 18.74 -4.63 21.85
CA LEU A 216 17.75 -3.67 21.34
C LEU A 216 18.28 -2.97 20.08
N ALA A 217 19.58 -2.66 20.03
CA ALA A 217 20.22 -2.13 18.84
C ALA A 217 20.16 -3.15 17.68
N LYS A 218 20.50 -4.41 17.95
CA LYS A 218 20.47 -5.50 16.94
C LYS A 218 19.06 -5.71 16.39
N LEU A 219 18.06 -5.79 17.27
CA LEU A 219 16.68 -5.95 16.87
C LEU A 219 16.18 -4.74 16.06
N SER A 220 16.54 -3.51 16.47
CA SER A 220 16.19 -2.30 15.73
C SER A 220 16.77 -2.32 14.31
N VAL A 221 18.05 -2.68 14.15
CA VAL A 221 18.67 -2.82 12.81
C VAL A 221 18.00 -3.92 11.99
N SER A 222 17.71 -5.08 12.60
CA SER A 222 17.00 -6.16 11.92
C SER A 222 15.61 -5.73 11.43
N LEU A 223 14.89 -4.92 12.22
CA LEU A 223 13.57 -4.42 11.86
C LEU A 223 13.64 -3.36 10.77
N VAL A 224 14.66 -2.50 10.74
CA VAL A 224 14.91 -1.56 9.63
C VAL A 224 15.23 -2.31 8.33
N LEU A 225 15.95 -3.43 8.38
CA LEU A 225 16.16 -4.28 7.19
C LEU A 225 14.84 -4.91 6.72
N LEU A 226 13.99 -5.34 7.65
CA LEU A 226 12.68 -5.91 7.34
C LEU A 226 11.67 -4.85 6.87
N GLN A 227 11.82 -3.59 7.27
CA GLN A 227 11.02 -2.46 6.79
C GLN A 227 11.11 -2.32 5.26
N MET A 228 12.28 -2.62 4.68
CA MET A 228 12.43 -2.66 3.21
C MET A 228 11.48 -3.69 2.58
N LEU A 229 11.30 -4.85 3.22
CA LEU A 229 10.35 -5.87 2.77
C LEU A 229 8.90 -5.35 2.77
N ALA A 230 8.57 -4.42 3.66
CA ALA A 230 7.23 -3.84 3.75
C ALA A 230 6.95 -2.77 2.68
N ILE A 231 7.98 -2.19 2.05
CA ILE A 231 7.82 -1.13 1.04
C ILE A 231 6.84 -1.53 -0.08
N PRO A 232 6.98 -2.71 -0.73
CA PRO A 232 6.01 -3.13 -1.75
C PRO A 232 4.56 -3.15 -1.25
N LEU A 233 4.30 -3.60 0.00
CA LEU A 233 2.95 -3.56 0.58
C LEU A 233 2.47 -2.13 0.75
N LEU A 234 3.30 -1.25 1.31
CA LEU A 234 2.94 0.14 1.53
C LEU A 234 2.64 0.86 0.21
N LEU A 235 3.44 0.59 -0.83
CA LEU A 235 3.19 1.10 -2.16
C LEU A 235 1.90 0.53 -2.77
N MET A 236 1.60 -0.76 -2.54
CA MET A 236 0.36 -1.40 -2.97
C MET A 236 -0.88 -0.86 -2.25
N ILE A 237 -0.79 -0.54 -0.96
CA ILE A 237 -1.87 0.14 -0.23
C ILE A 237 -2.28 1.43 -0.97
N GLY A 238 -1.31 2.13 -1.56
CA GLY A 238 -1.55 3.27 -2.45
C GLY A 238 -2.43 2.96 -3.66
N VAL A 239 -2.26 1.79 -4.28
CA VAL A 239 -3.13 1.31 -5.37
C VAL A 239 -4.51 0.95 -4.84
N ASP A 240 -4.57 0.30 -3.68
CA ASP A 240 -5.84 -0.10 -3.05
C ASP A 240 -6.68 1.12 -2.63
N ILE A 241 -6.04 2.22 -2.17
CA ILE A 241 -6.71 3.49 -1.90
C ILE A 241 -7.36 4.04 -3.17
N ALA A 242 -6.68 3.93 -4.30
CA ALA A 242 -7.21 4.38 -5.58
C ALA A 242 -8.38 3.49 -6.05
N GLY A 243 -8.25 2.16 -5.88
CA GLY A 243 -9.34 1.20 -6.08
C GLY A 243 -10.55 1.52 -5.20
N PHE A 244 -10.34 1.77 -3.91
CA PHE A 244 -11.38 2.17 -2.97
C PHE A 244 -12.03 3.51 -3.37
N THR A 245 -11.26 4.48 -3.85
CA THR A 245 -11.79 5.77 -4.31
C THR A 245 -12.71 5.60 -5.51
N GLN A 246 -12.32 4.76 -6.47
CA GLN A 246 -13.15 4.38 -7.61
C GLN A 246 -14.41 3.66 -7.13
N GLN A 247 -14.27 2.65 -6.27
CA GLN A 247 -15.39 1.87 -5.77
C GLN A 247 -16.40 2.69 -4.95
N ALA A 248 -15.91 3.54 -4.04
CA ALA A 248 -16.74 4.44 -3.23
C ALA A 248 -17.52 5.43 -4.11
N SER A 249 -16.87 5.99 -5.14
CA SER A 249 -17.53 6.87 -6.12
C SER A 249 -18.62 6.12 -6.89
N THR A 250 -18.36 4.88 -7.30
CA THR A 250 -19.33 4.01 -7.96
C THR A 250 -20.52 3.71 -7.05
N TRP A 251 -20.29 3.37 -5.77
CA TRP A 251 -21.36 3.14 -4.80
C TRP A 251 -22.28 4.36 -4.64
N VAL A 252 -21.69 5.56 -4.47
CA VAL A 252 -22.48 6.79 -4.34
C VAL A 252 -23.31 7.05 -5.59
N VAL A 253 -22.75 6.85 -6.78
CA VAL A 253 -23.47 7.02 -8.04
C VAL A 253 -24.59 5.99 -8.21
N GLN A 254 -24.33 4.71 -7.90
CA GLN A 254 -25.35 3.65 -7.94
C GLN A 254 -26.49 3.95 -6.96
N ILE A 255 -26.17 4.40 -5.74
CA ILE A 255 -27.16 4.85 -4.76
C ILE A 255 -28.00 5.99 -5.33
N VAL A 256 -27.37 7.01 -5.91
CA VAL A 256 -28.08 8.15 -6.52
C VAL A 256 -28.99 7.69 -7.65
N VAL A 257 -28.51 6.83 -8.55
CA VAL A 257 -29.27 6.33 -9.71
C VAL A 257 -30.42 5.42 -9.28
N GLN A 258 -30.21 4.53 -8.31
CA GLN A 258 -31.20 3.53 -7.89
C GLN A 258 -32.22 4.08 -6.89
N ARG A 259 -31.83 5.02 -6.02
CA ARG A 259 -32.66 5.47 -4.89
C ARG A 259 -33.34 6.82 -5.15
N LEU A 260 -32.80 7.68 -6.00
CA LEU A 260 -33.41 8.98 -6.29
C LEU A 260 -34.32 8.93 -7.53
N PRO A 261 -35.35 9.78 -7.59
CA PRO A 261 -36.13 9.96 -8.81
C PRO A 261 -35.23 10.44 -9.96
N GLY A 262 -35.65 10.24 -11.20
CA GLY A 262 -34.82 10.53 -12.38
C GLY A 262 -34.30 11.96 -12.53
N TRP A 263 -34.91 12.94 -11.84
CA TRP A 263 -34.41 14.32 -11.77
C TRP A 263 -33.35 14.53 -10.68
N GLY A 264 -33.30 13.66 -9.66
CA GLY A 264 -32.44 13.77 -8.50
C GLY A 264 -30.96 13.71 -8.85
N ILE A 265 -30.56 12.91 -9.84
CA ILE A 265 -29.18 12.84 -10.32
C ILE A 265 -28.66 14.20 -10.81
N TRP A 266 -29.49 14.98 -11.51
CA TRP A 266 -29.11 16.30 -12.01
C TRP A 266 -28.93 17.31 -10.88
N VAL A 267 -29.78 17.24 -9.86
CA VAL A 267 -29.67 18.11 -8.69
C VAL A 267 -28.40 17.79 -7.90
N VAL A 268 -28.11 16.51 -7.68
CA VAL A 268 -26.87 16.08 -7.03
C VAL A 268 -25.66 16.48 -7.85
N LEU A 269 -25.67 16.23 -9.18
CA LEU A 269 -24.60 16.61 -10.08
C LEU A 269 -24.32 18.12 -10.06
N LEU A 270 -25.35 18.96 -10.20
CA LEU A 270 -25.20 20.41 -10.14
C LEU A 270 -24.72 20.90 -8.78
N GLY A 271 -25.21 20.28 -7.70
CA GLY A 271 -24.78 20.59 -6.33
C GLY A 271 -23.30 20.26 -6.12
N VAL A 272 -22.88 19.05 -6.49
CA VAL A 272 -21.48 18.61 -6.40
C VAL A 272 -20.60 19.46 -7.31
N LEU A 273 -20.97 19.67 -8.57
CA LEU A 273 -20.21 20.50 -9.50
C LEU A 273 -20.05 21.93 -8.99
N GLY A 274 -21.12 22.55 -8.48
CA GLY A 274 -21.08 23.89 -7.91
C GLY A 274 -20.16 23.97 -6.70
N TRP A 275 -20.24 22.98 -5.79
CA TRP A 275 -19.36 22.87 -4.63
C TRP A 275 -17.88 22.71 -5.05
N ARG A 276 -17.59 21.84 -6.03
CA ARG A 276 -16.23 21.63 -6.55
C ARG A 276 -15.67 22.87 -7.22
N LEU A 277 -16.44 23.52 -8.09
CA LEU A 277 -16.04 24.75 -8.75
C LEU A 277 -15.76 25.88 -7.76
N GLN A 278 -16.61 26.01 -6.74
CA GLN A 278 -16.38 26.97 -5.66
C GLN A 278 -15.06 26.70 -4.95
N GLY A 279 -14.77 25.44 -4.60
CA GLY A 279 -13.52 25.06 -3.94
C GLY A 279 -12.28 25.41 -4.75
N VAL A 280 -12.19 24.93 -5.99
CA VAL A 280 -11.00 25.18 -6.84
C VAL A 280 -10.87 26.64 -7.25
N ALA A 281 -11.98 27.37 -7.40
CA ALA A 281 -11.95 28.80 -7.70
C ALA A 281 -11.47 29.63 -6.50
N MET A 282 -11.90 29.30 -5.28
CA MET A 282 -11.43 29.99 -4.07
C MET A 282 -9.93 29.82 -3.88
N GLU A 283 -9.41 28.61 -4.06
CA GLU A 283 -7.95 28.35 -3.96
C GLU A 283 -7.16 29.07 -5.03
N ALA A 284 -7.62 29.03 -6.28
CA ALA A 284 -6.98 29.78 -7.35
C ALA A 284 -6.98 31.29 -7.05
N VAL A 285 -8.12 31.84 -6.61
CA VAL A 285 -8.20 33.25 -6.21
C VAL A 285 -7.23 33.55 -5.07
N ASP A 286 -7.17 32.70 -4.06
CA ASP A 286 -6.30 32.88 -2.89
C ASP A 286 -4.82 32.85 -3.28
N HIS A 287 -4.43 31.95 -4.19
CA HIS A 287 -3.10 31.90 -4.77
C HIS A 287 -2.76 33.18 -5.56
N PHE A 288 -3.72 33.73 -6.32
CA PHE A 288 -3.54 34.93 -7.14
C PHE A 288 -3.84 36.26 -6.40
N ARG A 289 -4.11 36.25 -5.08
CA ARG A 289 -4.38 37.50 -4.32
C ARG A 289 -3.25 38.52 -4.39
N GLY A 290 -2.00 38.05 -4.58
CA GLY A 290 -0.82 38.90 -4.79
C GLY A 290 -0.68 39.48 -6.21
N GLY A 291 -1.59 39.15 -7.12
CA GLY A 291 -1.55 39.50 -8.54
C GLY A 291 -1.22 38.31 -9.45
N VAL A 292 -1.64 38.39 -10.71
CA VAL A 292 -1.34 37.37 -11.72
C VAL A 292 0.06 37.64 -12.29
N SER A 293 1.05 36.98 -11.73
CA SER A 293 2.42 36.96 -12.26
C SER A 293 2.68 35.67 -13.03
N LEU A 294 3.66 35.68 -13.94
CA LEU A 294 4.09 34.46 -14.63
C LEU A 294 4.46 33.36 -13.64
N ALA A 295 5.15 33.72 -12.56
CA ALA A 295 5.56 32.79 -11.49
C ALA A 295 4.37 32.15 -10.76
N ALA A 296 3.23 32.84 -10.65
CA ALA A 296 2.03 32.27 -10.04
C ALA A 296 1.24 31.36 -11.02
N VAL A 297 1.38 31.57 -12.33
CA VAL A 297 0.68 30.76 -13.35
C VAL A 297 1.46 29.49 -13.70
N GLN A 298 2.79 29.54 -13.62
CA GLN A 298 3.68 28.44 -13.97
C GLN A 298 3.36 27.11 -13.25
N PRO A 299 3.10 27.07 -11.93
CA PRO A 299 2.72 25.83 -11.25
C PRO A 299 1.42 25.21 -11.79
N TYR A 300 0.44 26.05 -12.13
CA TYR A 300 -0.78 25.57 -12.81
C TYR A 300 -0.46 24.99 -14.18
N LEU A 301 0.44 25.58 -14.96
CA LEU A 301 0.85 25.02 -16.25
C LEU A 301 1.60 23.69 -16.10
N GLY A 302 2.43 23.55 -15.06
CA GLY A 302 3.06 22.30 -14.69
C GLY A 302 2.03 21.20 -14.38
N ALA A 303 1.06 21.52 -13.52
CA ALA A 303 -0.04 20.63 -13.19
C ALA A 303 -0.90 20.26 -14.42
N ALA A 304 -1.08 21.16 -15.38
CA ALA A 304 -1.78 20.88 -16.64
C ALA A 304 -1.10 19.77 -17.46
N GLY A 305 0.22 19.61 -17.31
CA GLY A 305 0.99 18.54 -17.95
C GLY A 305 0.51 17.14 -17.55
N VAL A 306 0.03 16.96 -16.31
CA VAL A 306 -0.56 15.69 -15.84
C VAL A 306 -1.76 15.31 -16.72
N LEU A 307 -2.74 16.21 -16.86
CA LEU A 307 -3.90 16.01 -17.72
C LEU A 307 -3.50 15.84 -19.20
N GLY A 308 -2.51 16.62 -19.65
CA GLY A 308 -1.97 16.54 -21.01
C GLY A 308 -1.41 15.15 -21.35
N TRP A 309 -0.59 14.57 -20.47
CA TRP A 309 -0.06 13.22 -20.62
C TRP A 309 -1.16 12.16 -20.56
N SER A 310 -2.14 12.30 -19.65
CA SER A 310 -3.32 11.43 -19.59
C SER A 310 -4.08 11.41 -20.91
N LEU A 311 -4.42 12.57 -21.46
CA LEU A 311 -5.11 12.67 -22.74
C LEU A 311 -4.28 12.11 -23.90
N LEU A 312 -3.00 12.48 -23.98
CA LEU A 312 -2.11 12.06 -25.06
C LEU A 312 -1.99 10.53 -25.13
N LEU A 313 -1.71 9.88 -24.00
CA LEU A 313 -1.54 8.43 -23.94
C LEU A 313 -2.85 7.70 -24.20
N THR A 314 -3.98 8.20 -23.71
CA THR A 314 -5.29 7.61 -24.01
C THR A 314 -5.64 7.72 -25.49
N VAL A 315 -5.39 8.87 -26.13
CA VAL A 315 -5.62 9.05 -27.58
C VAL A 315 -4.71 8.11 -28.38
N LEU A 316 -3.44 7.99 -28.00
CA LEU A 316 -2.49 7.09 -28.65
C LEU A 316 -2.89 5.62 -28.49
N ALA A 317 -3.35 5.22 -27.29
CA ALA A 317 -3.89 3.88 -27.04
C ALA A 317 -5.13 3.62 -27.91
N ARG A 318 -6.12 4.52 -27.90
CA ARG A 318 -7.35 4.39 -28.72
C ARG A 318 -7.09 4.34 -30.21
N TRP A 319 -6.17 5.16 -30.71
CA TRP A 319 -5.81 5.17 -32.13
C TRP A 319 -5.32 3.80 -32.60
N ARG A 320 -4.61 3.07 -31.73
CA ARG A 320 -4.10 1.74 -32.03
C ARG A 320 -5.13 0.62 -31.88
N ASP A 321 -6.16 0.84 -31.08
CA ASP A 321 -7.06 -0.18 -30.56
C ASP A 321 -8.29 -0.51 -31.44
N SER A 322 -8.25 -0.16 -32.72
CA SER A 322 -9.44 -0.04 -33.58
C SER A 322 -10.09 -1.37 -34.03
N GLY A 323 -9.77 -2.53 -33.44
CA GLY A 323 -10.33 -3.80 -33.93
C GLY A 323 -10.01 -5.11 -33.20
N GLY A 324 -9.63 -5.10 -31.92
CA GLY A 324 -9.38 -6.33 -31.15
C GLY A 324 -10.41 -6.61 -30.05
N ASP A 325 -10.45 -7.84 -29.54
CA ASP A 325 -11.26 -8.26 -28.37
C ASP A 325 -10.86 -7.56 -27.05
N ASN A 326 -9.71 -6.89 -27.05
CA ASN A 326 -9.09 -6.31 -25.86
C ASN A 326 -9.25 -4.79 -25.82
N ARG A 327 -10.48 -4.32 -26.05
CA ARG A 327 -10.80 -2.90 -26.15
C ARG A 327 -10.40 -2.14 -24.89
N LEU A 328 -9.93 -0.91 -25.09
CA LEU A 328 -9.62 0.04 -24.06
C LEU A 328 -10.91 0.42 -23.33
N SER A 329 -11.03 0.05 -22.06
CA SER A 329 -12.22 0.28 -21.26
C SER A 329 -11.88 0.43 -19.78
N GLY A 330 -12.76 1.07 -19.01
CA GLY A 330 -12.60 1.22 -17.56
C GLY A 330 -12.39 -0.13 -16.85
N PRO A 331 -13.30 -1.11 -17.03
CA PRO A 331 -13.13 -2.45 -16.48
C PRO A 331 -11.86 -3.16 -16.97
N GLY A 332 -11.45 -2.90 -18.21
CA GLY A 332 -10.20 -3.44 -18.76
C GLY A 332 -8.94 -2.90 -18.07
N ILE A 333 -8.95 -1.61 -17.67
CA ILE A 333 -7.88 -1.02 -16.87
C ILE A 333 -7.91 -1.58 -15.45
N GLU A 334 -9.06 -1.66 -14.81
CA GLU A 334 -9.22 -2.23 -13.47
C GLU A 334 -8.65 -3.65 -13.42
N ALA A 335 -9.05 -4.52 -14.36
CA ALA A 335 -8.50 -5.86 -14.49
C ALA A 335 -6.98 -5.87 -14.74
N ALA A 336 -6.45 -4.91 -15.50
CA ALA A 336 -5.01 -4.78 -15.72
C ALA A 336 -4.27 -4.34 -14.45
N VAL A 337 -4.82 -3.41 -13.68
CA VAL A 337 -4.24 -2.95 -12.41
C VAL A 337 -4.27 -4.09 -11.40
N ASP A 338 -5.40 -4.75 -11.20
CA ASP A 338 -5.54 -5.91 -10.30
C ASP A 338 -4.55 -7.03 -10.63
N GLN A 339 -4.35 -7.28 -11.93
CA GLN A 339 -3.45 -8.33 -12.38
C GLN A 339 -1.97 -7.94 -12.29
N TYR A 340 -1.61 -6.69 -12.60
CA TYR A 340 -0.22 -6.30 -12.86
C TYR A 340 0.40 -5.32 -11.87
N ALA A 341 -0.39 -4.55 -11.11
CA ALA A 341 0.13 -3.52 -10.20
C ALA A 341 1.14 -4.10 -9.20
N GLY A 342 0.83 -5.24 -8.59
CA GLY A 342 1.73 -5.92 -7.65
C GLY A 342 3.10 -6.26 -8.25
N TYR A 343 3.15 -6.72 -9.50
CA TYR A 343 4.42 -7.01 -10.17
C TYR A 343 5.20 -5.74 -10.48
N VAL A 344 4.52 -4.67 -10.88
CA VAL A 344 5.14 -3.37 -11.17
C VAL A 344 5.71 -2.76 -9.90
N VAL A 345 4.93 -2.74 -8.82
CA VAL A 345 5.35 -2.24 -7.50
C VAL A 345 6.56 -3.01 -6.98
N VAL A 346 6.53 -4.35 -7.03
CA VAL A 346 7.66 -5.18 -6.62
C VAL A 346 8.89 -4.93 -7.50
N ALA A 347 8.72 -4.83 -8.82
CA ALA A 347 9.83 -4.56 -9.72
C ALA A 347 10.48 -3.20 -9.43
N VAL A 348 9.67 -2.15 -9.25
CA VAL A 348 10.16 -0.81 -8.89
C VAL A 348 10.83 -0.82 -7.53
N ALA A 349 10.24 -1.47 -6.52
CA ALA A 349 10.84 -1.59 -5.19
C ALA A 349 12.18 -2.33 -5.22
N VAL A 350 12.29 -3.42 -5.99
CA VAL A 350 13.56 -4.15 -6.16
C VAL A 350 14.60 -3.28 -6.86
N VAL A 351 14.23 -2.59 -7.94
CA VAL A 351 15.14 -1.67 -8.63
C VAL A 351 15.58 -0.55 -7.69
N GLN A 352 14.68 0.01 -6.89
CA GLN A 352 15.02 1.03 -5.89
C GLN A 352 15.92 0.48 -4.78
N MET A 353 15.67 -0.72 -4.27
CA MET A 353 16.56 -1.34 -3.28
C MET A 353 17.96 -1.56 -3.84
N VAL A 354 18.07 -2.11 -5.06
CA VAL A 354 19.36 -2.30 -5.73
C VAL A 354 20.03 -0.95 -5.98
N ALA A 355 19.27 0.04 -6.45
CA ALA A 355 19.76 1.38 -6.71
C ALA A 355 20.24 2.03 -5.42
N VAL A 356 19.50 2.00 -4.30
CA VAL A 356 19.92 2.57 -3.01
C VAL A 356 21.21 1.91 -2.51
N GLN A 357 21.36 0.60 -2.66
CA GLN A 357 22.60 -0.11 -2.31
C GLN A 357 23.76 0.27 -3.23
N MET A 358 23.49 0.59 -4.50
CA MET A 358 24.48 1.09 -5.46
C MET A 358 24.73 2.61 -5.34
N VAL A 359 23.77 3.41 -4.87
CA VAL A 359 23.82 4.87 -4.67
C VAL A 359 24.72 5.22 -3.49
N ALA A 360 24.85 4.31 -2.51
CA ALA A 360 25.96 4.34 -1.56
C ALA A 360 27.36 4.38 -2.24
N VAL A 361 27.42 4.22 -3.57
CA VAL A 361 28.61 4.26 -4.43
C VAL A 361 28.63 5.44 -5.45
N ASN A 362 27.73 6.45 -5.39
CA ASN A 362 27.72 7.75 -6.17
C ASN A 362 26.63 7.96 -7.26
N PHE A 363 25.45 7.35 -7.20
CA PHE A 363 24.35 7.73 -8.12
C PHE A 363 23.48 8.84 -7.52
N GLY A 364 23.09 9.84 -8.30
CA GLY A 364 22.12 10.86 -7.86
C GLY A 364 20.69 10.32 -7.92
N ASP A 365 19.78 10.85 -7.09
CA ASP A 365 18.36 10.43 -7.07
C ASP A 365 17.71 10.48 -8.47
N TRP A 366 18.12 11.46 -9.29
CA TRP A 366 17.70 11.66 -10.68
C TRP A 366 17.88 10.44 -11.60
N ASP A 367 19.00 9.73 -11.49
CA ASP A 367 19.32 8.61 -12.39
C ASP A 367 18.32 7.45 -12.23
N THR A 368 17.86 7.24 -11.00
CA THR A 368 16.92 6.18 -10.67
C THR A 368 15.53 6.47 -11.21
N VAL A 369 15.09 7.73 -11.15
CA VAL A 369 13.77 8.18 -11.61
C VAL A 369 13.69 8.16 -13.14
N PHE A 370 14.71 8.66 -13.83
CA PHE A 370 14.75 8.61 -15.29
C PHE A 370 14.80 7.17 -15.81
N LEU A 371 15.54 6.29 -15.14
CA LEU A 371 15.61 4.89 -15.51
C LEU A 371 14.25 4.18 -15.33
N THR A 372 13.64 4.27 -14.15
CA THR A 372 12.36 3.58 -13.88
C THR A 372 11.22 4.17 -14.70
N GLY A 373 11.11 5.50 -14.76
CA GLY A 373 10.08 6.20 -15.53
C GLY A 373 10.23 5.99 -17.04
N GLY A 374 11.46 6.08 -17.55
CA GLY A 374 11.78 5.85 -18.97
C GLY A 374 11.52 4.41 -19.40
N VAL A 375 11.92 3.43 -18.59
CA VAL A 375 11.64 2.01 -18.85
C VAL A 375 10.13 1.73 -18.83
N ALA A 376 9.40 2.26 -17.84
CA ALA A 376 7.95 2.11 -17.76
C ALA A 376 7.25 2.70 -18.99
N LEU A 377 7.62 3.91 -19.42
CA LEU A 377 7.05 4.56 -20.60
C LEU A 377 7.42 3.82 -21.90
N GLY A 378 8.66 3.33 -22.02
CA GLY A 378 9.09 2.53 -23.18
C GLY A 378 8.32 1.21 -23.28
N LEU A 379 8.17 0.49 -22.16
CA LEU A 379 7.37 -0.75 -22.09
C LEU A 379 5.90 -0.48 -22.39
N ALA A 380 5.35 0.63 -21.89
CA ALA A 380 3.98 1.05 -22.18
C ALA A 380 3.74 1.23 -23.67
N LEU A 381 4.60 1.96 -24.38
CA LEU A 381 4.49 2.13 -25.83
C LEU A 381 4.57 0.78 -26.56
N LEU A 382 5.50 -0.11 -26.16
CA LEU A 382 5.59 -1.45 -26.73
C LEU A 382 4.32 -2.28 -26.51
N LEU A 383 3.69 -2.16 -25.33
CA LEU A 383 2.45 -2.87 -25.00
C LEU A 383 1.26 -2.33 -25.77
N ILE A 384 1.14 -1.01 -25.92
CA ILE A 384 0.12 -0.37 -26.76
C ILE A 384 0.29 -0.84 -28.22
N LEU A 385 1.53 -0.82 -28.74
CA LEU A 385 1.81 -1.27 -30.11
C LEU A 385 1.46 -2.74 -30.36
N ARG A 386 1.53 -3.58 -29.31
CA ARG A 386 1.16 -5.01 -29.28
C ARG A 386 -0.32 -5.27 -29.00
N GLY A 387 -1.17 -4.24 -28.91
CA GLY A 387 -2.62 -4.38 -28.67
C GLY A 387 -2.98 -4.71 -27.22
N ARG A 388 -2.08 -4.44 -26.25
CA ARG A 388 -2.38 -4.52 -24.81
C ARG A 388 -2.64 -3.11 -24.27
N SER A 389 -3.64 -2.45 -24.85
CA SER A 389 -3.93 -1.02 -24.66
C SER A 389 -4.18 -0.64 -23.21
N ASN A 390 -4.95 -1.44 -22.44
CA ASN A 390 -5.26 -1.18 -21.03
C ASN A 390 -3.99 -1.16 -20.14
N LEU A 391 -3.19 -2.23 -20.18
CA LEU A 391 -1.94 -2.32 -19.42
C LEU A 391 -0.91 -1.29 -19.90
N GLY A 392 -0.85 -1.06 -21.21
CA GLY A 392 0.03 -0.08 -21.82
C GLY A 392 -0.32 1.35 -21.37
N LEU A 393 -1.61 1.71 -21.30
CA LEU A 393 -2.04 3.02 -20.81
C LEU A 393 -1.68 3.20 -19.33
N TYR A 394 -1.97 2.21 -18.48
CA TYR A 394 -1.62 2.27 -17.05
C TYR A 394 -0.12 2.46 -16.83
N LEU A 395 0.71 1.60 -17.43
CA LEU A 395 2.17 1.71 -17.33
C LEU A 395 2.71 3.00 -17.96
N GLY A 396 2.06 3.47 -19.03
CA GLY A 396 2.42 4.71 -19.70
C GLY A 396 2.23 5.90 -18.79
N LEU A 397 1.13 5.93 -18.03
CA LEU A 397 0.87 6.98 -17.08
C LEU A 397 1.78 6.91 -15.85
N VAL A 398 2.06 5.70 -15.33
CA VAL A 398 3.07 5.52 -14.28
C VAL A 398 4.42 6.10 -14.73
N GLY A 399 4.89 5.75 -15.94
CA GLY A 399 6.15 6.23 -16.47
C GLY A 399 6.16 7.73 -16.78
N ALA A 400 5.13 8.22 -17.48
CA ALA A 400 5.02 9.61 -17.90
C ALA A 400 4.89 10.57 -16.71
N LEU A 401 4.09 10.24 -15.70
CA LEU A 401 3.93 11.08 -14.52
C LEU A 401 5.18 11.06 -13.64
N HIS A 402 5.87 9.92 -13.54
CA HIS A 402 7.14 9.85 -12.82
C HIS A 402 8.22 10.70 -13.48
N LEU A 403 8.34 10.63 -14.82
CA LEU A 403 9.24 11.49 -15.59
C LEU A 403 8.84 12.97 -15.54
N TRP A 404 7.55 13.26 -15.62
CA TRP A 404 7.04 14.64 -15.57
C TRP A 404 7.35 15.27 -14.22
N SER A 405 7.11 14.55 -13.11
CA SER A 405 7.49 14.97 -11.76
C SER A 405 8.97 15.27 -11.67
N ALA A 406 9.86 14.37 -12.12
CA ALA A 406 11.29 14.63 -12.09
C ALA A 406 11.66 15.85 -12.94
N LEU A 407 11.18 15.94 -14.19
CA LEU A 407 11.50 17.08 -15.05
C LEU A 407 11.12 18.42 -14.43
N THR A 408 10.09 18.45 -13.60
CA THR A 408 9.49 19.66 -13.05
C THR A 408 9.86 19.93 -11.59
N GLU A 409 10.63 19.04 -10.94
CA GLU A 409 11.24 19.31 -9.64
C GLU A 409 12.03 20.63 -9.65
N PRO A 410 12.22 21.31 -8.51
CA PRO A 410 12.83 22.64 -8.46
C PRO A 410 14.20 22.74 -9.15
N ASP A 411 15.00 21.67 -9.06
CA ASP A 411 16.33 21.56 -9.67
C ASP A 411 16.31 20.91 -11.06
N GLY A 412 15.12 20.61 -11.59
CA GLY A 412 14.89 19.94 -12.87
C GLY A 412 14.94 20.85 -14.09
N LEU A 413 14.97 20.23 -15.27
CA LEU A 413 15.02 20.93 -16.57
C LEU A 413 13.83 21.88 -16.80
N LEU A 414 12.67 21.54 -16.22
CA LEU A 414 11.43 22.29 -16.25
C LEU A 414 11.06 22.78 -14.84
N GLY A 415 12.02 23.01 -13.94
CA GLY A 415 11.76 23.44 -12.57
C GLY A 415 10.98 24.75 -12.44
N ALA A 416 10.95 25.57 -13.50
CA ALA A 416 10.06 26.73 -13.59
C ALA A 416 8.57 26.34 -13.55
N LEU A 417 8.22 25.12 -13.96
CA LEU A 417 6.87 24.56 -13.94
C LEU A 417 6.58 23.74 -12.68
N HIS A 418 7.43 23.79 -11.66
CA HIS A 418 7.27 23.03 -10.41
C HIS A 418 5.91 23.28 -9.75
N TRP A 419 5.28 22.23 -9.22
CA TRP A 419 4.08 22.32 -8.39
C TRP A 419 4.19 21.34 -7.21
N ASP A 420 3.82 21.80 -6.02
CA ASP A 420 3.75 20.97 -4.81
C ASP A 420 2.31 20.69 -4.34
N ALA A 421 1.36 21.51 -4.79
CA ALA A 421 -0.01 21.46 -4.29
C ALA A 421 -0.89 20.56 -5.15
N ALA A 422 -1.51 19.54 -4.53
CA ALA A 422 -2.52 18.70 -5.17
C ALA A 422 -3.71 19.50 -5.73
N GLU A 423 -4.00 20.66 -5.13
CA GLU A 423 -5.03 21.62 -5.55
C GLU A 423 -4.88 22.07 -7.02
N MET A 424 -3.65 22.20 -7.51
CA MET A 424 -3.39 22.65 -8.89
C MET A 424 -3.72 21.57 -9.91
N VAL A 425 -3.49 20.30 -9.58
CA VAL A 425 -3.88 19.16 -10.42
C VAL A 425 -5.40 18.96 -10.37
N ASP A 426 -5.99 19.07 -9.18
CA ASP A 426 -7.44 19.03 -8.97
C ASP A 426 -8.18 20.09 -9.79
N PHE A 427 -7.66 21.32 -9.83
CA PHE A 427 -8.19 22.40 -10.66
C PHE A 427 -8.37 21.96 -12.13
N TRP A 428 -7.35 21.36 -12.74
CA TRP A 428 -7.42 20.92 -14.13
C TRP A 428 -8.39 19.76 -14.36
N TRP A 429 -8.53 18.85 -13.39
CA TRP A 429 -9.52 17.77 -13.49
C TRP A 429 -10.96 18.30 -13.36
N VAL A 430 -11.21 19.28 -12.50
CA VAL A 430 -12.52 19.95 -12.42
C VAL A 430 -12.81 20.72 -13.71
N VAL A 431 -11.83 21.45 -14.25
CA VAL A 431 -11.94 22.12 -15.56
C VAL A 431 -12.23 21.11 -16.67
N PHE A 432 -11.55 19.96 -16.67
CA PHE A 432 -11.82 18.87 -17.61
C PHE A 432 -13.26 18.36 -17.50
N CYS A 433 -13.76 18.12 -16.28
CA CYS A 433 -15.15 17.70 -16.05
C CYS A 433 -16.15 18.74 -16.59
N VAL A 434 -15.92 20.03 -16.34
CA VAL A 434 -16.73 21.11 -16.91
C VAL A 434 -16.67 21.09 -18.43
N GLY A 435 -15.49 20.97 -19.03
CA GLY A 435 -15.30 20.89 -20.47
C GLY A 435 -16.08 19.74 -21.11
N VAL A 436 -16.03 18.55 -20.49
CA VAL A 436 -16.79 17.37 -20.91
C VAL A 436 -18.30 17.62 -20.81
N GLY A 437 -18.78 18.13 -19.67
CA GLY A 437 -20.20 18.45 -19.48
C GLY A 437 -20.72 19.50 -20.46
N LEU A 438 -19.94 20.55 -20.74
CA LEU A 438 -20.25 21.57 -21.75
C LEU A 438 -20.28 20.97 -23.15
N ALA A 439 -19.30 20.14 -23.51
CA ALA A 439 -19.27 19.47 -24.80
C ALA A 439 -20.51 18.58 -25.03
N TRP A 440 -20.95 17.83 -24.01
CA TRP A 440 -22.18 17.05 -24.08
C TRP A 440 -23.44 17.93 -24.15
N THR A 441 -23.44 19.07 -23.47
CA THR A 441 -24.52 20.07 -23.54
C THR A 441 -24.66 20.62 -24.96
N VAL A 442 -23.56 21.07 -25.55
CA VAL A 442 -23.52 21.65 -26.90
C VAL A 442 -23.91 20.61 -27.96
N ARG A 443 -23.51 19.34 -27.76
CA ARG A 443 -23.89 18.24 -28.65
C ARG A 443 -25.32 17.74 -28.46
N GLY A 444 -26.03 18.19 -27.41
CA GLY A 444 -27.41 17.77 -27.13
C GLY A 444 -27.54 16.29 -26.76
N VAL A 445 -26.47 15.69 -26.21
CA VAL A 445 -26.39 14.25 -25.93
C VAL A 445 -26.46 13.96 -24.43
N TRP A 446 -27.18 14.77 -23.65
CA TRP A 446 -27.33 14.50 -22.22
C TRP A 446 -28.30 13.36 -21.95
N ASP A 447 -27.82 12.35 -21.24
CA ASP A 447 -28.62 11.26 -20.69
C ASP A 447 -28.25 11.02 -19.22
N ARG A 448 -29.00 10.13 -18.57
CA ARG A 448 -28.76 9.79 -17.15
C ARG A 448 -27.43 9.07 -16.94
N GLY A 449 -26.96 8.28 -17.90
CA GLY A 449 -25.69 7.57 -17.82
C GLY A 449 -24.50 8.52 -17.84
N ARG A 450 -24.51 9.53 -18.72
CA ARG A 450 -23.52 10.61 -18.79
C ARG A 450 -23.55 11.49 -17.55
N ALA A 451 -24.73 11.79 -17.00
CA ALA A 451 -24.83 12.47 -15.71
C ALA A 451 -24.20 11.66 -14.57
N ALA A 452 -24.43 10.34 -14.54
CA ALA A 452 -23.83 9.43 -13.58
C ALA A 452 -22.30 9.38 -13.72
N ARG A 453 -21.78 9.32 -14.96
CA ARG A 453 -20.34 9.36 -15.26
C ARG A 453 -19.70 10.67 -14.82
N LEU A 454 -20.33 11.82 -15.08
CA LEU A 454 -19.78 13.10 -14.65
C LEU A 454 -19.83 13.24 -13.12
N LEU A 455 -20.89 12.75 -12.49
CA LEU A 455 -21.00 12.70 -11.03
C LEU A 455 -19.89 11.82 -10.43
N PHE A 456 -19.63 10.65 -11.02
CA PHE A 456 -18.51 9.78 -10.64
C PHE A 456 -17.18 10.54 -10.68
N LEU A 457 -16.87 11.21 -11.79
CA LEU A 457 -15.62 11.96 -11.95
C LEU A 457 -15.47 13.07 -10.89
N LEU A 458 -16.55 13.80 -10.61
CA LEU A 458 -16.53 14.87 -9.61
C LEU A 458 -16.39 14.36 -8.18
N LEU A 459 -16.98 13.21 -7.87
CA LEU A 459 -16.84 12.57 -6.56
C LEU A 459 -15.44 11.99 -6.38
N ALA A 460 -14.91 11.30 -7.40
CA ALA A 460 -13.57 10.74 -7.36
C ALA A 460 -12.51 11.85 -7.22
N THR A 461 -12.62 12.95 -7.97
CA THR A 461 -11.73 14.12 -7.80
C THR A 461 -11.87 14.78 -6.42
N ALA A 462 -13.09 14.81 -5.85
CA ALA A 462 -13.29 15.29 -4.48
C ALA A 462 -12.63 14.41 -3.42
N LEU A 463 -12.70 13.09 -3.59
CA LEU A 463 -12.06 12.12 -2.69
C LEU A 463 -10.54 12.15 -2.82
N LEU A 464 -10.00 12.28 -4.04
CA LEU A 464 -8.57 12.43 -4.30
C LEU A 464 -7.93 13.57 -3.52
N ARG A 465 -8.68 14.65 -3.30
CA ARG A 465 -8.22 15.83 -2.57
C ARG A 465 -8.13 15.62 -1.06
N GLN A 466 -8.83 14.62 -0.53
CA GLN A 466 -8.77 14.29 0.89
C GLN A 466 -7.54 13.41 1.17
N VAL A 467 -6.35 13.87 0.79
CA VAL A 467 -5.09 13.15 1.10
C VAL A 467 -4.90 13.04 2.61
N ASP A 468 -5.34 14.03 3.38
CA ASP A 468 -5.39 13.95 4.84
C ASP A 468 -6.26 12.79 5.34
N PHE A 469 -7.33 12.43 4.62
CA PHE A 469 -8.12 11.23 4.92
C PHE A 469 -7.39 9.95 4.51
N ILE A 470 -6.50 10.00 3.52
CA ILE A 470 -5.65 8.86 3.14
C ILE A 470 -4.56 8.65 4.20
N GLU A 471 -3.95 9.73 4.68
CA GLU A 471 -2.93 9.69 5.74
C GLU A 471 -3.54 9.35 7.10
N ASP A 472 -4.76 9.82 7.38
CA ASP A 472 -5.40 9.62 8.69
C ASP A 472 -6.95 9.61 8.66
N PRO A 473 -7.58 8.54 8.13
CA PRO A 473 -9.04 8.48 7.96
C PRO A 473 -9.79 8.43 9.30
N PHE A 474 -9.09 8.05 10.37
CA PHE A 474 -9.68 7.86 11.70
C PHE A 474 -9.25 8.89 12.73
N SER A 475 -8.31 9.79 12.42
CA SER A 475 -7.93 10.92 13.29
C SER A 475 -9.14 11.65 13.89
N PRO A 476 -10.18 11.99 13.10
CA PRO A 476 -11.33 12.72 13.64
C PRO A 476 -12.17 11.91 14.63
N PHE A 477 -12.09 10.58 14.59
CA PHE A 477 -12.94 9.67 15.36
C PHE A 477 -12.21 9.01 16.53
N LEU A 478 -10.92 8.70 16.39
CA LEU A 478 -10.18 7.84 17.31
C LEU A 478 -9.03 8.54 18.04
N ALA A 479 -8.64 9.77 17.67
CA ALA A 479 -7.54 10.53 18.28
C ALA A 479 -6.15 9.84 18.34
N PHE A 480 -6.02 8.60 17.83
CA PHE A 480 -4.76 7.88 17.63
C PHE A 480 -4.38 7.95 16.15
N ALA A 481 -3.62 9.00 15.80
CA ALA A 481 -3.28 9.36 14.43
C ALA A 481 -2.44 8.27 13.70
N GLY A 482 -2.81 7.91 12.47
CA GLY A 482 -2.05 7.06 11.54
C GLY A 482 -2.00 5.54 11.84
N ILE A 483 -1.94 5.13 13.11
CA ILE A 483 -1.86 3.70 13.50
C ILE A 483 -3.14 2.95 13.08
N GLY A 484 -4.30 3.60 13.21
CA GLY A 484 -5.57 3.05 12.78
C GLY A 484 -5.62 2.79 11.27
N PHE A 485 -4.95 3.61 10.45
CA PHE A 485 -4.88 3.41 9.01
C PHE A 485 -4.08 2.17 8.65
N VAL A 486 -2.87 2.01 9.20
CA VAL A 486 -2.04 0.82 8.93
C VAL A 486 -2.72 -0.44 9.43
N ALA A 487 -3.31 -0.38 10.64
CA ALA A 487 -4.06 -1.49 11.19
C ALA A 487 -5.26 -1.87 10.32
N PHE A 488 -6.01 -0.88 9.83
CA PHE A 488 -7.13 -1.08 8.93
C PHE A 488 -6.66 -1.64 7.58
N GLY A 489 -5.65 -1.04 6.94
CA GLY A 489 -5.15 -1.48 5.63
C GLY A 489 -4.65 -2.92 5.68
N VAL A 490 -3.89 -3.28 6.71
CA VAL A 490 -3.45 -4.67 6.90
C VAL A 490 -4.63 -5.61 7.20
N ALA A 491 -5.57 -5.21 8.05
CA ALA A 491 -6.75 -6.03 8.35
C ALA A 491 -7.62 -6.22 7.11
N TRP A 492 -7.82 -5.15 6.34
CA TRP A 492 -8.58 -5.14 5.11
C TRP A 492 -7.95 -6.04 4.06
N ASP A 493 -6.64 -5.87 3.76
CA ASP A 493 -5.88 -6.75 2.87
C ASP A 493 -5.99 -8.22 3.31
N ALA A 494 -5.81 -8.50 4.60
CA ALA A 494 -5.95 -9.85 5.15
C ALA A 494 -7.34 -10.47 4.96
N LEU A 495 -8.39 -9.64 4.89
CA LEU A 495 -9.76 -10.06 4.65
C LEU A 495 -10.11 -10.16 3.16
N THR A 496 -9.39 -9.49 2.26
CA THR A 496 -9.71 -9.41 0.82
C THR A 496 -8.74 -10.17 -0.10
N ILE A 497 -7.57 -10.60 0.38
CA ILE A 497 -6.52 -11.28 -0.39
C ILE A 497 -6.92 -12.66 -0.97
N GLY A 498 -8.09 -13.18 -0.61
CA GLY A 498 -8.59 -14.50 -0.98
C GLY A 498 -8.62 -14.74 -2.49
N SER A 499 -8.81 -13.71 -3.31
CA SER A 499 -8.73 -13.80 -4.77
C SER A 499 -7.36 -14.34 -5.24
N TRP A 500 -6.26 -13.89 -4.61
CA TRP A 500 -4.92 -14.36 -4.92
C TRP A 500 -4.55 -15.63 -4.13
N ALA A 501 -4.90 -15.68 -2.84
CA ALA A 501 -4.49 -16.73 -1.92
C ALA A 501 -5.23 -18.06 -2.17
N ASN A 502 -6.45 -18.02 -2.72
CA ASN A 502 -7.24 -19.22 -3.00
C ASN A 502 -6.91 -19.89 -4.34
N VAL A 503 -6.27 -19.16 -5.27
CA VAL A 503 -5.91 -19.69 -6.58
C VAL A 503 -4.64 -20.54 -6.47
N SER A 504 -4.64 -21.72 -7.09
CA SER A 504 -3.46 -22.59 -7.14
C SER A 504 -2.87 -22.57 -8.55
N THR A 505 -1.56 -22.37 -8.67
CA THR A 505 -0.84 -22.57 -9.93
C THR A 505 0.28 -23.61 -9.75
N PRO A 506 0.76 -24.26 -10.83
CA PRO A 506 1.86 -25.23 -10.73
C PRO A 506 3.13 -24.65 -10.12
N ALA A 507 3.42 -23.37 -10.41
CA ALA A 507 4.58 -22.66 -9.86
C ALA A 507 4.35 -22.15 -8.43
N LEU A 508 3.10 -21.93 -8.04
CA LEU A 508 2.74 -21.35 -6.75
C LEU A 508 1.48 -22.02 -6.19
N PRO A 509 1.63 -23.21 -5.57
CA PRO A 509 0.52 -23.94 -4.98
C PRO A 509 -0.17 -23.11 -3.89
N ARG A 510 -1.49 -23.31 -3.76
CA ARG A 510 -2.33 -22.56 -2.81
C ARG A 510 -1.76 -22.50 -1.38
N THR A 511 -1.31 -23.63 -0.83
CA THR A 511 -0.74 -23.67 0.52
C THR A 511 0.54 -22.82 0.63
N GLY A 512 1.37 -22.83 -0.41
CA GLY A 512 2.58 -22.01 -0.48
C GLY A 512 2.26 -20.52 -0.49
N ARG A 513 1.22 -20.12 -1.25
CA ARG A 513 0.71 -18.73 -1.28
C ARG A 513 0.24 -18.25 0.08
N ILE A 514 -0.64 -19.00 0.73
CA ILE A 514 -1.19 -18.64 2.03
C ILE A 514 -0.05 -18.47 3.06
N PHE A 515 0.93 -19.39 3.07
CA PHE A 515 2.06 -19.31 3.99
C PHE A 515 3.01 -18.15 3.68
N LEU A 516 3.30 -17.90 2.40
CA LEU A 516 4.08 -16.73 1.98
C LEU A 516 3.41 -15.44 2.43
N TYR A 517 2.11 -15.32 2.20
CA TYR A 517 1.32 -14.16 2.58
C TYR A 517 1.29 -13.96 4.10
N LEU A 518 0.95 -14.99 4.87
CA LEU A 518 0.93 -14.89 6.34
C LEU A 518 2.31 -14.54 6.90
N GLY A 519 3.37 -15.15 6.38
CA GLY A 519 4.73 -14.82 6.79
C GLY A 519 5.07 -13.36 6.47
N TYR A 520 4.74 -12.90 5.27
CA TYR A 520 4.94 -11.53 4.82
C TYR A 520 4.21 -10.52 5.69
N VAL A 521 2.90 -10.69 5.88
CA VAL A 521 2.08 -9.78 6.68
C VAL A 521 2.49 -9.78 8.15
N LEU A 522 2.80 -10.94 8.73
CA LEU A 522 3.31 -11.00 10.11
C LEU A 522 4.65 -10.30 10.26
N LEU A 523 5.57 -10.40 9.29
CA LEU A 523 6.82 -9.63 9.29
C LEU A 523 6.52 -8.12 9.28
N THR A 524 5.68 -7.66 8.35
CA THR A 524 5.31 -6.24 8.22
C THR A 524 4.67 -5.70 9.51
N VAL A 525 3.65 -6.40 10.03
CA VAL A 525 2.97 -6.02 11.28
C VAL A 525 3.90 -6.05 12.47
N THR A 526 4.89 -6.93 12.50
CA THR A 526 5.91 -6.95 13.57
C THR A 526 6.75 -5.67 13.55
N VAL A 527 7.16 -5.21 12.37
CA VAL A 527 7.92 -3.96 12.22
C VAL A 527 7.05 -2.75 12.60
N VAL A 528 5.81 -2.67 12.13
CA VAL A 528 4.89 -1.59 12.49
C VAL A 528 4.63 -1.58 14.00
N ASN A 529 4.38 -2.74 14.61
CA ASN A 529 4.04 -2.83 16.03
C ASN A 529 5.21 -2.37 16.89
N TRP A 530 6.43 -2.72 16.48
CA TRP A 530 7.64 -2.22 17.10
C TRP A 530 7.76 -0.70 17.02
N ALA A 531 7.55 -0.13 15.83
CA ALA A 531 7.62 1.32 15.62
C ALA A 531 6.63 2.07 16.52
N VAL A 532 5.38 1.58 16.56
CA VAL A 532 4.32 2.11 17.41
C VAL A 532 4.69 2.02 18.88
N ALA A 533 5.03 0.82 19.36
CA ALA A 533 5.27 0.60 20.78
C ALA A 533 6.54 1.28 21.31
N SER A 534 7.54 1.51 20.44
CA SER A 534 8.74 2.28 20.77
C SER A 534 8.57 3.80 20.64
N HIS A 535 7.44 4.27 20.11
CA HIS A 535 7.23 5.66 19.69
C HIS A 535 8.33 6.20 18.78
N ASP A 536 8.78 5.37 17.84
CA ASP A 536 9.67 5.80 16.78
C ASP A 536 8.86 6.59 15.73
N LEU A 537 8.69 7.89 15.95
CA LEU A 537 7.92 8.78 15.08
C LEU A 537 8.40 8.75 13.62
N ARG A 538 9.69 8.52 13.37
CA ARG A 538 10.23 8.44 12.02
C ARG A 538 9.74 7.18 11.32
N THR A 539 9.83 6.05 12.00
CA THR A 539 9.37 4.77 11.47
C THR A 539 7.83 4.73 11.40
N ILE A 540 7.13 5.32 12.37
CA ILE A 540 5.67 5.49 12.31
C ILE A 540 5.29 6.31 11.07
N GLY A 541 5.85 7.51 10.88
CA GLY A 541 5.56 8.36 9.71
C GLY A 541 5.80 7.63 8.38
N PHE A 542 6.89 6.86 8.30
CA PHE A 542 7.19 6.00 7.15
C PHE A 542 6.05 5.01 6.85
N PHE A 543 5.47 4.38 7.88
CA PHE A 543 4.41 3.36 7.73
C PHE A 543 3.01 3.96 7.59
N THR A 544 2.74 5.08 8.26
CA THR A 544 1.38 5.63 8.38
C THR A 544 1.00 6.59 7.25
N GLY A 545 1.96 7.17 6.53
CA GLY A 545 1.65 8.16 5.50
C GLY A 545 2.61 8.11 4.31
N ASP A 546 3.90 8.32 4.55
CA ASP A 546 4.85 8.68 3.48
C ASP A 546 4.85 7.68 2.32
N PHE A 547 5.02 6.38 2.61
CA PHE A 547 5.10 5.37 1.54
C PHE A 547 3.74 5.01 0.95
N ALA A 548 2.65 5.11 1.71
CA ALA A 548 1.31 4.90 1.19
C ALA A 548 0.93 6.03 0.23
N VAL A 549 1.26 7.28 0.58
CA VAL A 549 1.11 8.46 -0.28
C VAL A 549 2.03 8.36 -1.50
N VAL A 550 3.27 7.90 -1.36
CA VAL A 550 4.15 7.63 -2.51
C VAL A 550 3.56 6.54 -3.41
N GLY A 551 3.01 5.47 -2.83
CA GLY A 551 2.33 4.41 -3.58
C GLY A 551 1.12 4.93 -4.34
N PHE A 552 0.30 5.74 -3.66
CA PHE A 552 -0.90 6.34 -4.22
C PHE A 552 -0.53 7.32 -5.34
N THR A 553 0.43 8.21 -5.13
CA THR A 553 0.86 9.17 -6.15
C THR A 553 1.53 8.50 -7.35
N ARG A 554 2.37 7.48 -7.13
CA ARG A 554 3.12 6.80 -8.21
C ARG A 554 2.34 5.74 -8.97
N PHE A 555 1.37 5.07 -8.33
CA PHE A 555 0.66 3.94 -8.92
C PHE A 555 -0.87 4.14 -8.90
N GLY A 556 -1.42 4.64 -7.79
CA GLY A 556 -2.87 4.88 -7.65
C GLY A 556 -3.43 6.01 -8.52
N LEU A 557 -2.79 7.19 -8.53
CA LEU A 557 -3.20 8.34 -9.35
C LEU A 557 -3.14 8.05 -10.86
N PRO A 558 -2.08 7.43 -11.41
CA PRO A 558 -2.09 7.00 -12.82
C PRO A 558 -3.30 6.15 -13.20
N PHE A 559 -3.71 5.22 -12.32
CA PHE A 559 -4.91 4.41 -12.51
C PHE A 559 -6.17 5.28 -12.56
N LEU A 560 -6.37 6.16 -11.58
CA LEU A 560 -7.55 7.04 -11.54
C LEU A 560 -7.58 8.03 -12.70
N TYR A 561 -6.44 8.59 -13.11
CA TYR A 561 -6.37 9.50 -14.26
C TYR A 561 -6.68 8.78 -15.57
N ALA A 562 -6.27 7.52 -15.73
CA ALA A 562 -6.67 6.71 -16.87
C ALA A 562 -8.19 6.55 -16.92
N LEU A 563 -8.80 6.21 -15.78
CA LEU A 563 -10.25 6.11 -15.65
C LEU A 563 -10.95 7.44 -15.93
N PHE A 564 -10.40 8.56 -15.46
CA PHE A 564 -11.00 9.87 -15.66
C PHE A 564 -11.12 10.23 -17.15
N VAL A 565 -10.04 10.00 -17.89
CA VAL A 565 -10.04 10.27 -19.33
C VAL A 565 -10.96 9.31 -20.06
N LEU A 566 -10.94 8.00 -19.78
CA LEU A 566 -11.82 7.04 -20.45
C LEU A 566 -13.30 7.34 -20.21
N THR A 567 -13.67 7.59 -18.95
CA THR A 567 -15.05 7.92 -18.57
C THR A 567 -15.48 9.26 -19.19
N GLY A 568 -14.61 10.27 -19.22
CA GLY A 568 -14.90 11.57 -19.84
C GLY A 568 -15.00 11.53 -21.36
N MET A 569 -14.20 10.69 -22.03
CA MET A 569 -14.22 10.54 -23.48
C MET A 569 -15.35 9.61 -23.98
N GLY A 570 -16.17 9.05 -23.09
CA GLY A 570 -17.46 8.48 -23.42
C GLY A 570 -17.47 7.03 -23.91
N ASP A 571 -16.57 6.15 -23.42
CA ASP A 571 -16.67 4.71 -23.74
C ASP A 571 -18.04 4.16 -23.32
N GLU A 572 -18.75 3.53 -24.24
CA GLU A 572 -20.18 3.19 -24.11
C GLU A 572 -20.47 2.11 -23.05
N GLU A 573 -19.46 1.39 -22.56
CA GLU A 573 -19.59 0.15 -21.76
C GLU A 573 -19.93 0.32 -20.26
N TRP A 574 -20.22 1.53 -19.75
CA TRP A 574 -20.64 1.73 -18.34
C TRP A 574 -22.10 1.30 -18.04
N GLU A 575 -22.77 0.58 -18.95
CA GLU A 575 -24.17 0.16 -18.81
C GLU A 575 -24.38 -1.27 -18.28
N ALA A 576 -23.34 -1.92 -17.73
CA ALA A 576 -23.48 -3.13 -16.92
C ALA A 576 -23.62 -2.78 -15.43
#